data_AF-A0A284QXD9-F1
#
_entry.id   AF-A0A284QXD9-F1
#
_cell.length_a   1.000
_cell.length_b   1.000
_cell.length_c   1.000
_cell.angle_alpha   90.00
_cell.angle_beta   90.00
_cell.angle_gamma   90.00
#
_symmetry.space_group_name_H-M   'P 1'
#
loop_
_entity.id
_entity.type
_entity.pdbx_description
1 polymer ?
#
loop_
_entity_poly.entity_id
_entity_poly.type
_entity_poly.pdbx_seq_one_letter_code
_entity_poly.pdbx_strand_id
1 'polypeptide(L)'
;MLEIFKKLFVEHFYPAALTFSTYPLWRSYFVFVFLLWFWSRDSKFVALVSIPVAVFPISCSMVSDHEHHKKIMAEMFTNVGLQFDELNAYIDDQHDSCRAGDEESDAFQLCSSTITRQCLLSKQRAETMYSAARVFNARGYPGPSWSDFAQIVLGLGGETEKIQAIVKSYSAFTVALTATPPESQLEAAQQWEAMINVAYPPIAAEPFDEV
;
A
#
# COMPACT_ATOMS: atom_id res chain seq x y z
N MET A 1 17.50 -9.87 -60.04
CA MET A 1 17.08 -10.36 -58.70
C MET A 1 17.37 -9.37 -57.58
N LEU A 2 18.56 -8.76 -57.54
CA LEU A 2 18.96 -7.83 -56.46
C LEU A 2 18.10 -6.55 -56.37
N GLU A 3 17.73 -5.95 -57.51
CA GLU A 3 16.95 -4.68 -57.53
C GLU A 3 15.48 -4.85 -57.11
N ILE A 4 14.85 -5.95 -57.53
CA ILE A 4 13.47 -6.30 -57.11
C ILE A 4 13.44 -6.54 -55.60
N PHE A 5 14.47 -7.19 -55.06
CA PHE A 5 14.64 -7.40 -53.61
C PHE A 5 14.83 -6.09 -52.86
N LYS A 6 15.67 -5.18 -53.39
CA LYS A 6 15.93 -3.86 -52.78
C LYS A 6 14.65 -3.01 -52.73
N LYS A 7 13.83 -3.09 -53.78
CA LYS A 7 12.57 -2.36 -53.89
C LYS A 7 11.52 -2.87 -52.90
N LEU A 8 11.31 -4.20 -52.84
CA LEU A 8 10.44 -4.83 -51.84
C LEU A 8 10.88 -4.55 -50.39
N PHE A 9 12.19 -4.55 -50.13
CA PHE A 9 12.74 -4.32 -48.79
C PHE A 9 12.55 -2.88 -48.31
N VAL A 10 12.79 -1.89 -49.17
CA VAL A 10 12.63 -0.47 -48.82
C VAL A 10 11.16 -0.07 -48.74
N GLU A 11 10.32 -0.60 -49.63
CA GLU A 11 8.94 -0.12 -49.79
C GLU A 11 7.97 -0.74 -48.79
N HIS A 12 8.20 -1.99 -48.35
CA HIS A 12 7.29 -2.70 -47.42
C HIS A 12 7.91 -3.02 -46.06
N PHE A 13 9.22 -3.27 -45.99
CA PHE A 13 9.88 -3.72 -44.76
C PHE A 13 10.40 -2.56 -43.90
N TYR A 14 10.94 -1.52 -44.52
CA TYR A 14 11.43 -0.34 -43.80
C TYR A 14 10.35 0.39 -42.98
N PRO A 15 9.11 0.58 -43.47
CA PRO A 15 8.04 1.21 -42.69
C PRO A 15 7.60 0.33 -41.51
N ALA A 16 7.43 -0.98 -41.73
CA ALA A 16 7.05 -1.90 -40.66
C ALA A 16 8.14 -1.98 -39.57
N ALA A 17 9.42 -2.07 -39.95
CA ALA A 17 10.54 -2.08 -39.01
C ALA A 17 10.68 -0.75 -38.24
N LEU A 18 10.29 0.38 -38.84
CA LEU A 18 10.27 1.69 -38.17
C LEU A 18 9.14 1.76 -37.12
N THR A 19 7.96 1.22 -37.42
CA THR A 19 6.83 1.17 -36.46
C THR A 19 7.09 0.23 -35.29
N PHE A 20 7.87 -0.84 -35.49
CA PHE A 20 8.30 -1.75 -34.41
C PHE A 20 9.59 -1.30 -33.71
N SER A 21 10.24 -0.21 -34.15
CA SER A 21 11.51 0.27 -33.58
C SER A 21 11.38 0.85 -32.16
N THR A 22 10.17 1.16 -31.72
CA THR A 22 9.84 1.60 -30.36
C THR A 22 10.06 0.52 -29.31
N TYR A 23 10.13 -0.76 -29.71
CA TYR A 23 10.35 -1.88 -28.80
C TYR A 23 11.56 -2.72 -29.25
N PRO A 24 12.73 -2.57 -28.60
CA PRO A 24 13.99 -3.17 -29.06
C PRO A 24 13.93 -4.70 -29.18
N LEU A 25 13.15 -5.36 -28.33
CA LEU A 25 12.93 -6.81 -28.35
C LEU A 25 12.21 -7.30 -29.61
N TRP A 26 11.21 -6.55 -30.08
CA TRP A 26 10.46 -6.90 -31.28
C TRP A 26 11.30 -6.70 -32.55
N ARG A 27 12.12 -5.65 -32.58
CA ARG A 27 13.06 -5.41 -33.68
C ARG A 27 14.06 -6.57 -33.83
N SER A 28 14.66 -7.06 -32.75
CA SER A 28 15.56 -8.22 -32.79
C SER A 28 14.86 -9.51 -33.21
N TYR A 29 13.62 -9.73 -32.73
CA TYR A 29 12.83 -10.90 -33.09
C TYR A 29 12.47 -10.91 -34.59
N PHE A 30 12.02 -9.79 -35.15
CA PHE A 30 11.73 -9.68 -36.59
C PHE A 30 12.95 -9.94 -37.46
N VAL A 31 14.12 -9.40 -37.08
CA VAL A 31 15.38 -9.67 -37.80
C VAL A 31 15.76 -11.15 -37.71
N PHE A 32 15.58 -11.79 -36.54
CA PHE A 32 15.83 -13.22 -36.35
C PHE A 32 14.94 -14.10 -37.23
N VAL A 33 13.63 -13.85 -37.24
CA VAL A 33 12.66 -14.59 -38.08
C VAL A 33 12.97 -14.40 -39.57
N PHE A 34 13.35 -13.18 -39.97
CA PHE A 34 13.73 -12.90 -41.35
C PHE A 34 14.99 -13.64 -41.79
N LEU A 35 16.03 -13.66 -40.96
CA LEU A 35 17.27 -14.41 -41.24
C LEU A 35 17.01 -15.91 -41.32
N LEU A 36 16.19 -16.46 -40.42
CA LEU A 36 15.74 -17.86 -40.46
C LEU A 36 15.01 -18.17 -41.75
N TRP A 37 14.08 -17.31 -42.17
CA TRP A 37 13.33 -17.48 -43.41
C TRP A 37 14.23 -17.42 -44.65
N PHE A 38 15.18 -16.47 -44.68
CA PHE A 38 16.12 -16.30 -45.78
C PHE A 38 17.04 -17.51 -45.96
N TRP A 39 17.50 -18.13 -44.87
CA TRP A 39 18.44 -19.25 -44.90
C TRP A 39 17.77 -20.62 -45.02
N SER A 40 16.64 -20.85 -44.33
CA SER A 40 16.02 -22.17 -44.27
C SER A 40 15.33 -22.57 -45.57
N ARG A 41 14.71 -21.63 -46.30
CA ARG A 41 13.79 -21.85 -47.45
C ARG A 41 12.62 -22.85 -47.19
N ASP A 42 12.65 -23.60 -46.10
CA ASP A 42 11.55 -24.43 -45.59
C ASP A 42 10.75 -23.62 -44.57
N SER A 43 9.52 -23.27 -44.96
CA SER A 43 8.59 -22.51 -44.13
C SER A 43 8.14 -23.24 -42.87
N LYS A 44 8.15 -24.58 -42.87
CA LYS A 44 7.78 -25.38 -41.69
C LYS A 44 8.86 -25.28 -40.62
N PHE A 45 10.13 -25.38 -41.02
CA PHE A 45 11.27 -25.20 -40.11
C PHE A 45 11.31 -23.79 -39.50
N VAL A 46 11.04 -22.77 -40.31
CA VAL A 46 10.97 -21.38 -39.85
C VAL A 46 9.88 -21.21 -38.79
N ALA A 47 8.67 -21.71 -39.04
CA ALA A 47 7.57 -21.64 -38.07
C ALA A 47 7.88 -22.38 -36.76
N LEU A 48 8.51 -23.56 -36.86
CA LEU A 48 8.85 -24.41 -35.72
C LEU A 48 9.89 -23.74 -34.80
N VAL A 49 10.80 -22.95 -35.35
CA VAL A 49 11.85 -22.25 -34.58
C VAL A 49 11.41 -20.84 -34.16
N SER A 50 10.66 -20.12 -35.01
CA SER A 50 10.26 -18.74 -34.72
C SER A 50 9.25 -18.68 -33.57
N ILE A 51 8.29 -19.61 -33.52
CA ILE A 51 7.22 -19.58 -32.50
C ILE A 51 7.80 -19.73 -31.08
N PRO A 52 8.64 -20.73 -30.75
CA PRO A 52 9.27 -20.81 -29.44
C PRO A 52 10.13 -19.60 -29.10
N VAL A 53 10.86 -19.04 -30.07
CA VAL A 53 11.71 -17.85 -29.85
C VAL A 53 10.90 -16.57 -29.65
N ALA A 54 9.65 -16.52 -30.14
CA ALA A 54 8.72 -15.43 -29.85
C ALA A 54 8.10 -15.57 -28.47
N VAL A 55 7.67 -16.80 -28.14
CA VAL A 55 6.92 -17.10 -26.92
C VAL A 55 7.84 -17.08 -25.71
N PHE A 56 9.06 -17.61 -25.83
CA PHE A 56 10.01 -17.70 -24.73
C PHE A 56 10.32 -16.35 -24.05
N PRO A 57 10.71 -15.27 -24.75
CA PRO A 57 10.98 -13.99 -24.10
C PRO A 57 9.74 -13.36 -23.48
N ILE A 58 8.55 -13.55 -24.08
CA ILE A 58 7.28 -13.07 -23.51
C ILE A 58 6.93 -13.85 -22.24
N SER A 59 7.08 -15.17 -22.26
CA SER A 59 6.87 -16.03 -21.09
C SER A 59 7.88 -15.71 -19.99
N CYS A 60 9.15 -15.51 -20.33
CA CYS A 60 10.19 -15.10 -19.38
C CYS A 60 9.92 -13.72 -18.78
N SER A 61 9.48 -12.74 -19.58
CA SER A 61 9.12 -11.41 -19.05
C SER A 61 7.90 -11.49 -18.14
N MET A 62 6.88 -12.27 -18.50
CA MET A 62 5.70 -12.46 -17.63
C MET A 62 6.05 -13.16 -16.31
N VAL A 63 6.93 -14.16 -16.33
CA VAL A 63 7.41 -14.83 -15.11
C VAL A 63 8.27 -13.89 -14.27
N SER A 64 9.16 -13.12 -14.90
CA SER A 64 10.00 -12.13 -14.21
C SER A 64 9.17 -11.01 -13.58
N ASP A 65 8.17 -10.49 -14.29
CA ASP A 65 7.26 -9.47 -13.78
C ASP A 65 6.41 -10.02 -12.63
N HIS A 66 5.97 -11.28 -12.72
CA HIS A 66 5.25 -11.94 -11.64
C HIS A 66 6.12 -12.11 -10.38
N GLU A 67 7.36 -12.58 -10.52
CA GLU A 67 8.30 -12.71 -9.41
C GLU A 67 8.65 -11.35 -8.79
N HIS A 68 8.88 -10.34 -9.63
CA HIS A 68 9.19 -8.99 -9.18
C HIS A 68 8.02 -8.37 -8.40
N HIS A 69 6.80 -8.49 -8.95
CA HIS A 69 5.59 -8.02 -8.30
C HIS A 69 5.36 -8.73 -6.96
N LYS A 70 5.52 -10.06 -6.92
CA LYS A 70 5.41 -10.85 -5.69
C LYS A 70 6.41 -10.41 -4.62
N LYS A 71 7.65 -10.12 -5.01
CA LYS A 71 8.69 -9.65 -4.09
C LYS A 71 8.35 -8.28 -3.51
N ILE A 72 7.94 -7.33 -4.35
CA ILE A 72 7.52 -5.98 -3.91
C ILE A 72 6.35 -6.08 -2.93
N MET A 73 5.33 -6.89 -3.27
CA MET A 73 4.17 -7.10 -2.41
C MET A 73 4.55 -7.66 -1.04
N ALA A 74 5.44 -8.65 -0.99
CA ALA A 74 5.90 -9.23 0.26
C ALA A 74 6.65 -8.21 1.14
N GLU A 75 7.50 -7.39 0.53
CA GLU A 75 8.23 -6.32 1.24
C GLU A 75 7.27 -5.26 1.80
N MET A 76 6.30 -4.82 1.01
CA MET A 76 5.33 -3.82 1.47
C MET A 76 4.39 -4.39 2.54
N PHE A 77 3.95 -5.63 2.41
CA PHE A 77 3.18 -6.31 3.46
C PHE A 77 3.98 -6.41 4.77
N THR A 78 5.28 -6.70 4.68
CA THR A 78 6.17 -6.70 5.85
C THR A 78 6.20 -5.31 6.50
N ASN A 79 6.27 -4.24 5.71
CA ASN A 79 6.22 -2.87 6.21
C ASN A 79 4.89 -2.54 6.90
N VAL A 80 3.75 -2.99 6.35
CA VAL A 80 2.43 -2.84 7.00
C VAL A 80 2.39 -3.56 8.35
N GLY A 81 2.96 -4.78 8.43
CA GLY A 81 3.10 -5.50 9.69
C GLY A 81 3.90 -4.71 10.72
N LEU A 82 5.03 -4.12 10.32
CA LEU A 82 5.84 -3.27 11.19
C LEU A 82 5.07 -2.04 11.69
N GLN A 83 4.35 -1.34 10.80
CA GLN A 83 3.53 -0.18 11.20
C GLN A 83 2.43 -0.56 12.19
N PHE A 84 1.79 -1.72 11.99
CA PHE A 84 0.77 -2.23 12.90
C PHE A 84 1.35 -2.59 14.27
N ASP A 85 2.50 -3.27 14.29
CA ASP A 85 3.18 -3.62 15.54
C ASP A 85 3.66 -2.37 16.29
N GLU A 86 4.19 -1.36 15.58
CA GLU A 86 4.61 -0.08 16.15
C GLU A 86 3.43 0.70 16.74
N LEU A 87 2.31 0.77 16.02
CA LEU A 87 1.09 1.41 16.53
C LEU A 87 0.57 0.71 17.79
N ASN A 88 0.53 -0.62 17.80
CA ASN A 88 0.10 -1.38 18.97
C ASN A 88 1.03 -1.16 20.16
N ALA A 89 2.34 -1.23 19.95
CA ALA A 89 3.32 -0.96 20.99
C ALA A 89 3.16 0.45 21.56
N TYR A 90 2.94 1.45 20.69
CA TYR A 90 2.69 2.82 21.12
C TYR A 90 1.38 2.94 21.92
N ILE A 91 0.29 2.34 21.46
CA ILE A 91 -1.00 2.35 22.17
C ILE A 91 -0.87 1.71 23.55
N ASP A 92 -0.19 0.57 23.65
CA ASP A 92 -0.02 -0.17 24.89
C ASP A 92 0.88 0.62 25.88
N ASP A 93 1.95 1.27 25.40
CA ASP A 93 2.78 2.18 26.21
C ASP A 93 2.00 3.40 26.72
N GLN A 94 1.20 4.01 25.86
CA GLN A 94 0.42 5.20 26.22
C GLN A 94 -0.79 4.89 27.10
N HIS A 95 -1.34 3.69 27.02
CA HIS A 95 -2.38 3.22 27.93
C HIS A 95 -1.86 3.25 29.38
N ASP A 96 -0.67 2.72 29.62
CA ASP A 96 -0.09 2.70 30.96
C ASP A 96 0.34 4.10 31.42
N SER A 97 0.88 4.92 30.51
CA SER A 97 1.30 6.29 30.85
C SER A 97 0.14 7.26 31.09
N CYS A 98 -1.00 7.07 30.42
CA CYS A 98 -2.17 7.95 30.54
C CYS A 98 -3.17 7.46 31.59
N ARG A 99 -2.91 6.33 32.28
CA ARG A 99 -3.83 5.77 33.26
C ARG A 99 -3.89 6.65 34.50
N ALA A 100 -5.07 7.19 34.78
CA ALA A 100 -5.33 7.92 36.01
C ALA A 100 -5.23 6.99 37.23
N GLY A 101 -4.58 7.45 38.29
CA GLY A 101 -4.57 6.74 39.57
C GLY A 101 -5.93 6.82 40.27
N ASP A 102 -6.21 5.87 41.18
CA ASP A 102 -7.48 5.83 41.94
C ASP A 102 -7.69 7.08 42.82
N GLU A 103 -6.62 7.82 43.12
CA GLU A 103 -6.64 9.05 43.93
C GLU A 103 -6.70 10.34 43.10
N GLU A 104 -6.71 10.26 41.77
CA GLU A 104 -6.75 11.44 40.90
C GLU A 104 -8.15 12.06 40.81
N SER A 105 -8.19 13.38 40.59
CA SER A 105 -9.42 14.15 40.38
C SER A 105 -10.22 13.64 39.18
N ASP A 106 -11.55 13.73 39.27
CA ASP A 106 -12.51 13.36 38.21
C ASP A 106 -12.14 13.95 36.84
N ALA A 107 -11.49 15.12 36.82
CA ALA A 107 -11.00 15.78 35.61
C ALA A 107 -9.91 14.96 34.88
N PHE A 108 -8.95 14.41 35.63
CA PHE A 108 -7.88 13.57 35.07
C PHE A 108 -8.41 12.21 34.65
N GLN A 109 -9.32 11.63 35.44
CA GLN A 109 -10.01 10.38 35.08
C GLN A 109 -10.80 10.53 33.77
N LEU A 110 -11.50 11.66 33.60
CA LEU A 110 -12.22 11.95 32.36
C LEU A 110 -11.27 11.95 31.16
N CYS A 111 -10.20 12.75 31.20
CA CYS A 111 -9.24 12.81 30.09
C CYS A 111 -8.56 11.47 29.82
N SER A 112 -8.15 10.74 30.86
CA SER A 112 -7.57 9.40 30.77
C SER A 112 -8.51 8.42 30.07
N SER A 113 -9.80 8.45 30.46
CA SER A 113 -10.84 7.61 29.84
C SER A 113 -11.06 7.95 28.37
N THR A 114 -11.02 9.23 27.99
CA THR A 114 -11.16 9.68 26.60
C THR A 114 -10.00 9.17 25.74
N ILE A 115 -8.76 9.26 26.23
CA ILE A 115 -7.57 8.75 25.51
C ILE A 115 -7.66 7.24 25.34
N THR A 116 -7.96 6.54 26.42
CA THR A 116 -8.12 5.08 26.41
C THR A 116 -9.15 4.66 25.36
N ARG A 117 -10.30 5.36 25.31
CA ARG A 117 -11.33 5.13 24.30
C ARG A 117 -10.82 5.35 22.88
N GLN A 118 -10.10 6.43 22.62
CA GLN A 118 -9.56 6.74 21.28
C GLN A 118 -8.51 5.70 20.86
N CYS A 119 -7.61 5.31 21.77
CA CYS A 119 -6.63 4.26 21.55
C CYS A 119 -7.30 2.92 21.20
N LEU A 120 -8.32 2.50 21.95
CA LEU A 120 -9.05 1.26 21.67
C LEU A 120 -9.72 1.28 20.29
N LEU A 121 -10.37 2.39 19.94
CA LEU A 121 -11.00 2.55 18.62
C LEU A 121 -9.97 2.49 17.49
N SER A 122 -8.82 3.14 17.68
CA SER A 122 -7.74 3.14 16.69
C SER A 122 -7.13 1.74 16.52
N LYS A 123 -6.91 1.02 17.63
CA LYS A 123 -6.45 -0.38 17.63
C LYS A 123 -7.38 -1.28 16.83
N GLN A 124 -8.69 -1.20 17.07
CA GLN A 124 -9.67 -2.01 16.34
C GLN A 124 -9.67 -1.71 14.83
N ARG A 125 -9.50 -0.44 14.44
CA ARG A 125 -9.39 -0.06 13.02
C ARG A 125 -8.11 -0.56 12.38
N ALA A 126 -6.99 -0.42 13.08
CA ALA A 126 -5.70 -0.94 12.63
C ALA A 126 -5.74 -2.46 12.46
N GLU A 127 -6.40 -3.20 13.36
CA GLU A 127 -6.62 -4.64 13.24
C GLU A 127 -7.43 -5.00 12.00
N THR A 128 -8.51 -4.25 11.74
CA THR A 128 -9.35 -4.43 10.54
C THR A 128 -8.53 -4.21 9.27
N MET A 129 -7.78 -3.10 9.20
CA MET A 129 -6.88 -2.78 8.09
C MET A 129 -5.79 -3.82 7.89
N TYR A 130 -5.15 -4.28 8.97
CA TYR A 130 -4.11 -5.30 8.91
C TYR A 130 -4.67 -6.65 8.44
N SER A 131 -5.87 -7.03 8.89
CA SER A 131 -6.54 -8.24 8.42
C SER A 131 -6.88 -8.15 6.92
N ALA A 132 -7.35 -6.99 6.44
CA ALA A 132 -7.58 -6.75 5.02
C ALA A 132 -6.27 -6.86 4.21
N ALA A 133 -5.16 -6.30 4.72
CA ALA A 133 -3.84 -6.45 4.11
C ALA A 133 -3.40 -7.91 4.03
N ARG A 134 -3.69 -8.71 5.06
CA ARG A 134 -3.39 -10.16 5.06
C ARG A 134 -4.19 -10.91 4.00
N VAL A 135 -5.48 -10.60 3.86
CA VAL A 135 -6.33 -11.19 2.81
C VAL A 135 -5.83 -10.80 1.42
N PHE A 136 -5.45 -9.54 1.24
CA PHE A 136 -4.85 -9.03 0.00
C PHE A 136 -3.58 -9.82 -0.36
N ASN A 137 -2.66 -9.96 0.59
CA ASN A 137 -1.40 -10.68 0.38
C ASN A 137 -1.63 -12.18 0.09
N ALA A 138 -2.62 -12.79 0.73
CA ALA A 138 -2.96 -14.20 0.53
C ALA A 138 -3.59 -14.49 -0.85
N ARG A 139 -4.38 -13.57 -1.42
CA ARG A 139 -5.05 -13.75 -2.72
C ARG A 139 -4.05 -13.82 -3.90
N GLY A 140 -2.86 -13.22 -3.78
CA GLY A 140 -1.81 -13.29 -4.81
C GLY A 140 -2.21 -12.67 -6.16
N TYR A 141 -1.37 -12.81 -7.19
CA TYR A 141 -1.67 -12.28 -8.54
C TYR A 141 -2.52 -13.26 -9.38
N PRO A 142 -3.52 -12.79 -10.16
CA PRO A 142 -4.00 -11.41 -10.28
C PRO A 142 -4.82 -11.02 -9.05
N GLY A 143 -4.28 -10.07 -8.29
CA GLY A 143 -4.78 -9.69 -6.97
C GLY A 143 -5.63 -8.42 -7.02
N PRO A 144 -6.14 -7.97 -5.86
CA PRO A 144 -6.92 -6.74 -5.78
C PRO A 144 -6.06 -5.54 -6.21
N SER A 145 -6.70 -4.39 -6.47
CA SER A 145 -6.01 -3.28 -7.11
C SER A 145 -4.93 -2.72 -6.18
N TRP A 146 -3.79 -2.31 -6.74
CA TRP A 146 -2.72 -1.66 -5.97
C TRP A 146 -3.21 -0.45 -5.15
N SER A 147 -4.23 0.24 -5.66
CA SER A 147 -4.91 1.33 -4.96
C SER A 147 -5.54 0.90 -3.64
N ASP A 148 -6.14 -0.29 -3.55
CA ASP A 148 -6.79 -0.77 -2.33
C ASP A 148 -5.76 -1.03 -1.24
N PHE A 149 -4.61 -1.62 -1.61
CA PHE A 149 -3.51 -1.84 -0.68
C PHE A 149 -2.88 -0.52 -0.22
N ALA A 150 -2.70 0.44 -1.13
CA ALA A 150 -2.19 1.76 -0.79
C ALA A 150 -3.11 2.51 0.19
N GLN A 151 -4.43 2.36 0.05
CA GLN A 151 -5.40 2.92 1.00
C GLN A 151 -5.25 2.32 2.40
N ILE A 152 -4.99 1.01 2.50
CA ILE A 152 -4.74 0.35 3.79
C ILE A 152 -3.49 0.93 4.45
N VAL A 153 -2.38 1.07 3.71
CA VAL A 153 -1.12 1.64 4.22
C VAL A 153 -1.33 3.07 4.73
N LEU A 154 -1.99 3.91 3.92
CA LEU A 154 -2.27 5.30 4.29
C LEU A 154 -3.20 5.39 5.50
N GLY A 155 -4.22 4.53 5.58
CA GLY A 155 -5.15 4.47 6.70
C GLY A 155 -4.45 4.14 8.01
N LEU A 156 -3.52 3.17 7.99
CA LEU A 156 -2.78 2.74 9.17
C LEU A 156 -1.81 3.83 9.66
N GLY A 157 -1.14 4.52 8.73
CA GLY A 157 -0.34 5.71 9.02
C GLY A 157 -1.18 6.84 9.63
N GLY A 158 -2.37 7.11 9.07
CA GLY A 158 -3.30 8.12 9.58
C GLY A 158 -3.80 7.85 11.00
N GLU A 159 -4.09 6.58 11.33
CA GLU A 159 -4.47 6.19 12.69
C GLU A 159 -3.31 6.39 13.69
N THR A 160 -2.07 6.14 13.25
CA THR A 160 -0.87 6.40 14.06
C THR A 160 -0.69 7.89 14.34
N GLU A 161 -0.74 8.74 13.31
CA GLU A 161 -0.63 10.20 13.45
C GLU A 161 -1.74 10.77 14.35
N LYS A 162 -2.96 10.24 14.22
CA LYS A 162 -4.10 10.61 15.05
C LYS A 162 -3.81 10.36 16.53
N ILE A 163 -3.40 9.15 16.91
CA ILE A 163 -3.17 8.81 18.33
C ILE A 163 -1.99 9.59 18.89
N GLN A 164 -0.91 9.77 18.12
CA GLN A 164 0.20 10.64 18.51
C GLN A 164 -0.24 12.09 18.76
N ALA A 165 -1.10 12.65 17.90
CA ALA A 165 -1.61 14.01 18.07
C ALA A 165 -2.48 14.16 19.33
N ILE A 166 -3.36 13.19 19.60
CA ILE A 166 -4.22 13.19 20.80
C ILE A 166 -3.38 13.11 22.08
N VAL A 167 -2.44 12.17 22.15
CA VAL A 167 -1.54 12.00 23.30
C VAL A 167 -0.71 13.26 23.52
N LYS A 168 -0.16 13.85 22.45
CA LYS A 168 0.60 15.10 22.55
C LYS A 168 -0.28 16.25 23.05
N SER A 169 -1.51 16.36 22.57
CA SER A 169 -2.49 17.34 23.05
C SER A 169 -2.77 17.17 24.55
N TYR A 170 -2.97 15.92 25.01
CA TYR A 170 -3.16 15.63 26.43
C TYR A 170 -1.94 15.98 27.26
N SER A 171 -0.73 15.60 26.83
CA SER A 171 0.51 15.90 27.56
C SER A 171 0.72 17.42 27.75
N ALA A 172 0.32 18.24 26.77
CA ALA A 172 0.35 19.69 26.92
C ALA A 172 -0.79 20.19 27.83
N PHE A 173 -1.97 19.59 27.72
CA PHE A 173 -3.15 19.97 28.49
C PHE A 173 -3.01 19.65 29.99
N THR A 174 -2.38 18.53 30.36
CA THR A 174 -2.18 18.14 31.78
C THR A 174 -1.43 19.20 32.59
N VAL A 175 -0.45 19.88 31.99
CA VAL A 175 0.27 21.00 32.62
C VAL A 175 -0.68 22.16 32.93
N ALA A 176 -1.55 22.51 31.99
CA ALA A 176 -2.56 23.55 32.18
C ALA A 176 -3.66 23.14 33.17
N LEU A 177 -4.07 21.87 33.13
CA LEU A 177 -5.08 21.31 34.03
C LEU A 177 -4.60 21.33 35.48
N THR A 178 -3.33 20.98 35.72
CA THR A 178 -2.72 21.01 37.06
C THR A 178 -2.65 22.43 37.64
N ALA A 179 -2.46 23.44 36.78
CA ALA A 179 -2.45 24.85 37.18
C ALA A 179 -3.87 25.44 37.37
N THR A 180 -4.89 24.77 36.86
CA THR A 180 -6.30 25.20 36.98
C THR A 180 -6.80 24.95 38.41
N PRO A 181 -7.56 25.89 39.02
CA PRO A 181 -8.18 25.68 40.32
C PRO A 181 -9.05 24.41 40.35
N PRO A 182 -9.05 23.61 41.44
CA PRO A 182 -9.79 22.34 41.50
C PRO A 182 -11.27 22.45 41.11
N GLU A 183 -11.92 23.56 41.49
CA GLU A 183 -13.33 23.85 41.18
C GLU A 183 -13.63 23.99 39.68
N SER A 184 -12.62 24.35 38.88
CA SER A 184 -12.75 24.57 37.42
C SER A 184 -12.06 23.49 36.58
N GLN A 185 -11.37 22.53 37.21
CA GLN A 185 -10.63 21.47 36.50
C GLN A 185 -11.56 20.58 35.66
N LEU A 186 -12.72 20.20 36.20
CA LEU A 186 -13.67 19.34 35.50
C LEU A 186 -14.24 20.02 34.24
N GLU A 187 -14.56 21.32 34.33
CA GLU A 187 -15.06 22.09 33.20
C GLU A 187 -13.98 22.21 32.10
N ALA A 188 -12.72 22.47 32.49
CA ALA A 188 -11.61 22.50 31.54
C ALA A 188 -11.41 21.14 30.85
N ALA A 189 -11.49 20.04 31.60
CA ALA A 189 -11.38 18.69 31.06
C ALA A 189 -12.51 18.37 30.07
N GLN A 190 -13.75 18.77 30.36
CA GLN A 190 -14.89 18.62 29.45
C GLN A 190 -14.72 19.43 28.16
N GLN A 191 -14.18 20.65 28.24
CA GLN A 191 -13.89 21.46 27.06
C GLN A 191 -12.82 20.82 26.18
N TRP A 192 -11.76 20.26 26.80
CA TRP A 192 -10.73 19.53 26.08
C TRP A 192 -11.28 18.26 25.42
N GLU A 193 -12.08 17.46 26.14
CA GLU A 193 -12.74 16.28 25.57
C GLU A 193 -13.62 16.66 24.38
N ALA A 194 -14.43 17.71 24.49
CA ALA A 194 -15.27 18.19 23.41
C ALA A 194 -14.44 18.58 22.18
N MET A 195 -13.32 19.28 22.38
CA MET A 195 -12.38 19.62 21.30
C MET A 195 -11.80 18.38 20.63
N ILE A 196 -11.37 17.38 21.40
CA ILE A 196 -10.84 16.11 20.87
C ILE A 196 -11.91 15.36 20.09
N ASN A 197 -13.13 15.25 20.63
CA ASN A 197 -14.23 14.54 19.96
C ASN A 197 -14.72 15.26 18.70
N VAL A 198 -14.55 16.58 18.59
CA VAL A 198 -14.84 17.34 17.36
C VAL A 198 -13.74 17.13 16.32
N ALA A 199 -12.47 17.18 16.72
CA ALA A 199 -11.33 17.00 15.81
C ALA A 199 -11.18 15.54 15.35
N TYR A 200 -11.48 14.61 16.25
CA TYR A 200 -11.29 13.17 16.10
C TYR A 200 -12.58 12.45 16.50
N PRO A 201 -13.63 12.57 15.68
CA PRO A 201 -14.91 11.96 15.99
C PRO A 201 -14.72 10.47 16.25
N PRO A 202 -15.30 9.93 17.34
CA PRO A 202 -15.42 8.51 17.53
C PRO A 202 -16.45 7.99 16.52
N ILE A 203 -16.09 7.95 15.24
CA ILE A 203 -16.97 7.41 14.21
C ILE A 203 -17.21 5.94 14.57
N ALA A 204 -18.49 5.59 14.65
CA ALA A 204 -18.97 4.22 14.84
C ALA A 204 -18.26 3.29 13.85
N ALA A 205 -18.18 2.01 14.21
CA ALA A 205 -17.75 0.96 13.29
C ALA A 205 -18.66 0.98 12.03
N GLU A 206 -18.34 1.82 11.05
CA GLU A 206 -18.75 1.55 9.68
C GLU A 206 -17.96 0.32 9.29
N PRO A 207 -18.64 -0.81 9.02
CA PRO A 207 -17.96 -1.98 8.50
C PRO A 207 -17.28 -1.55 7.22
N PHE A 208 -15.98 -1.80 7.11
CA PHE A 208 -15.38 -1.89 5.79
C PHE A 208 -16.18 -2.96 5.06
N ASP A 209 -16.99 -2.55 4.07
CA ASP A 209 -17.74 -3.48 3.24
C ASP A 209 -16.74 -4.53 2.71
N GLU A 210 -16.98 -5.79 3.07
CA GLU A 210 -16.20 -6.92 2.60
C GLU A 210 -16.27 -6.98 1.07
N VAL A 211 -15.13 -6.78 0.39
CA VAL A 211 -14.97 -6.99 -1.07
C VAL A 211 -14.17 -8.25 -1.38
#